data_AF-A0A0B6ZRY6-F1
#
_entry.id   AF-A0A0B6ZRY6-F1
#
_cell.length_a   1.000
_cell.length_b   1.000
_cell.length_c   1.000
_cell.angle_alpha   90.00
_cell.angle_beta   90.00
_cell.angle_gamma   90.00
#
_symmetry.space_group_name_H-M   'P 1'
#
loop_
_entity.id
_entity.type
_entity.pdbx_description
1 polymer ?
#
loop_
_entity_poly.entity_id
_entity_poly.type
_entity_poly.pdbx_seq_one_letter_code
_entity_poly.pdbx_strand_id
1 'polypeptide(L)'
;MADQTLDSFRQMLLQLGRLIRAEELNTLKFACKDDIPTRQRENITSIVTLFEALEERGKFSKNDVSYLKSLLKDALSGRTDVLHVVAEYETAYLHRGAVSPGAVSPDAERSPGHQTFGFRKEIQYLEDNLGKECKFFLRCLIADHKIEHFELSNSKFNKEVIHQCLCAWLQDSKHLQHADLLKAVIAALKKVKRYDLAECMEKGRYL
;
A
#
# COMPACT_ATOMS: atom_id res chain seq x y z
N MET A 1 7.28 16.96 23.85
CA MET A 1 7.59 15.61 23.31
C MET A 1 8.06 15.68 21.84
N ALA A 2 8.89 16.66 21.44
CA ALA A 2 9.33 16.83 20.05
C ALA A 2 10.79 16.41 19.79
N ASP A 3 11.54 16.09 20.86
CA ASP A 3 12.98 15.84 20.82
C ASP A 3 13.32 14.37 20.49
N GLN A 4 12.51 13.43 20.96
CA GLN A 4 12.76 11.99 20.83
C GLN A 4 12.59 11.45 19.38
N THR A 5 11.76 12.10 18.57
CA THR A 5 11.54 11.74 17.15
C THR A 5 12.69 12.19 16.26
N LEU A 6 13.33 13.31 16.59
CA LEU A 6 14.47 13.81 15.82
C LEU A 6 15.68 12.88 15.97
N ASP A 7 15.88 12.37 17.19
CA ASP A 7 16.99 11.45 17.49
C ASP A 7 16.82 10.11 16.76
N SER A 8 15.61 9.53 16.80
CA SER A 8 15.33 8.24 16.13
C SER A 8 15.54 8.32 14.61
N PHE A 9 15.12 9.42 13.99
CA PHE A 9 15.30 9.64 12.56
C PHE A 9 16.78 9.80 12.19
N ARG A 10 17.53 10.61 12.94
CA ARG A 10 18.97 10.79 12.72
C ARG A 10 19.74 9.49 12.95
N GLN A 11 19.35 8.69 13.94
CA GLN A 11 19.92 7.36 14.16
C GLN A 11 19.70 6.44 12.96
N MET A 12 18.50 6.42 12.38
CA MET A 12 18.24 5.68 11.13
C MET A 12 19.20 6.13 10.01
N LEU A 13 19.33 7.43 9.76
CA LEU A 13 20.23 7.95 8.72
C LEU A 13 21.70 7.57 8.96
N LEU A 14 22.17 7.62 10.21
CA LEU A 14 23.52 7.20 10.59
C LEU A 14 23.72 5.70 10.38
N GLN A 15 22.72 4.88 10.71
CA GLN A 15 22.76 3.44 10.50
C GLN A 15 22.82 3.10 9.01
N LEU A 16 22.02 3.78 8.18
CA LEU A 16 22.10 3.66 6.71
C LEU A 16 23.48 4.06 6.20
N GLY A 17 24.05 5.16 6.71
CA GLY A 17 25.39 5.62 6.35
C GLY A 17 26.51 4.63 6.70
N ARG A 18 26.31 3.77 7.71
CA ARG A 18 27.24 2.68 8.06
C ARG A 18 27.08 1.46 7.16
N LEU A 19 25.85 1.18 6.71
CA LEU A 19 25.56 0.06 5.82
C LEU A 19 26.01 0.36 4.39
N ILE A 20 25.77 1.59 3.91
CA ILE A 20 26.04 2.02 2.55
C ILE A 20 27.54 2.30 2.39
N ARG A 21 28.16 1.68 1.38
CA ARG A 21 29.60 1.84 1.07
C ARG A 21 29.83 3.01 0.11
N ALA A 22 31.08 3.42 -0.06
CA ALA A 22 31.44 4.51 -0.97
C ALA A 22 31.01 4.28 -2.43
N GLU A 23 30.98 3.02 -2.89
CA GLU A 23 30.50 2.66 -4.24
C GLU A 23 29.01 2.96 -4.41
N GLU A 24 28.23 2.54 -3.41
CA GLU A 24 26.79 2.74 -3.33
C GLU A 24 26.42 4.24 -3.17
N LEU A 25 27.25 5.02 -2.46
CA LEU A 25 27.12 6.47 -2.39
C LEU A 25 27.17 7.09 -3.79
N ASN A 26 28.08 6.60 -4.63
CA ASN A 26 28.24 7.14 -5.96
C ASN A 26 26.98 6.84 -6.80
N THR A 27 26.42 5.64 -6.69
CA THR A 27 25.13 5.29 -7.32
C THR A 27 24.01 6.19 -6.84
N LEU A 28 23.91 6.44 -5.52
CA LEU A 28 22.93 7.37 -4.94
C LEU A 28 23.11 8.80 -5.45
N LYS A 29 24.35 9.27 -5.58
CA LYS A 29 24.65 10.56 -6.21
C LYS A 29 24.10 10.62 -7.64
N PHE A 30 24.30 9.57 -8.43
CA PHE A 30 23.75 9.51 -9.80
C PHE A 30 22.23 9.48 -9.82
N ALA A 31 21.59 8.75 -8.91
CA ALA A 31 20.14 8.72 -8.78
C ALA A 31 19.57 10.10 -8.43
N CYS A 32 20.22 10.84 -7.51
CA CYS A 32 19.83 12.20 -7.13
C CYS A 32 20.31 13.30 -8.11
N LYS A 33 20.71 12.96 -9.34
CA LYS A 33 21.21 13.97 -10.31
C LYS A 33 20.18 15.03 -10.69
N ASP A 34 18.90 14.66 -10.64
CA ASP A 34 17.78 15.52 -11.01
C ASP A 34 17.37 16.41 -9.82
N ASP A 35 17.50 15.88 -8.60
CA ASP A 35 17.10 16.54 -7.37
C ASP A 35 18.19 17.44 -6.75
N ILE A 36 19.47 17.05 -6.90
CA ILE A 36 20.63 17.75 -6.33
C ILE A 36 21.53 18.26 -7.47
N PRO A 37 21.78 19.57 -7.56
CA PRO A 37 22.65 20.14 -8.59
C PRO A 37 24.10 19.66 -8.39
N THR A 38 24.82 19.49 -9.49
CA THR A 38 26.18 18.94 -9.56
C THR A 38 27.13 19.54 -8.52
N ARG A 39 27.10 20.87 -8.34
CA ARG A 39 27.95 21.60 -7.41
C ARG A 39 27.78 21.16 -5.94
N GLN A 40 26.56 20.87 -5.51
CA GLN A 40 26.33 20.38 -4.15
C GLN A 40 26.70 18.90 -4.04
N ARG A 41 26.39 18.12 -5.06
CA ARG A 41 26.67 16.68 -5.09
C ARG A 41 28.16 16.33 -5.07
N GLU A 42 28.99 17.17 -5.66
CA GLU A 42 30.45 17.06 -5.57
C GLU A 42 30.95 17.34 -4.15
N ASN A 43 30.31 18.27 -3.43
CA ASN A 43 30.67 18.61 -2.06
C ASN A 43 30.21 17.57 -1.02
N ILE A 44 29.33 16.64 -1.41
CA ILE A 44 28.82 15.57 -0.53
C ILE A 44 29.89 14.48 -0.40
N THR A 45 30.57 14.41 0.73
CA THR A 45 31.59 13.38 1.03
C THR A 45 31.05 12.16 1.77
N SER A 46 29.85 12.27 2.34
CA SER A 46 29.23 11.22 3.16
C SER A 46 27.76 11.01 2.77
N ILE A 47 27.26 9.78 2.96
CA ILE A 47 25.84 9.44 2.77
C ILE A 47 24.94 10.30 3.63
N VAL A 48 25.33 10.54 4.88
CA VAL A 48 24.54 11.35 5.82
C VAL A 48 24.32 12.75 5.25
N THR A 49 25.39 13.37 4.71
CA THR A 49 25.32 14.69 4.06
C THR A 49 24.48 14.67 2.79
N LEU A 50 24.43 13.54 2.05
CA LEU A 50 23.51 13.36 0.91
C LEU A 50 22.06 13.41 1.37
N PHE A 51 21.75 12.68 2.44
CA PHE A 51 20.40 12.62 3.01
C PHE A 51 19.97 13.95 3.62
N GLU A 52 20.85 14.65 4.33
CA GLU A 52 20.58 16.00 4.84
C GLU A 52 20.25 16.96 3.69
N ALA A 53 21.03 16.95 2.61
CA ALA A 53 20.78 17.80 1.44
C ALA A 53 19.43 17.51 0.75
N LEU A 54 18.97 16.25 0.78
CA LEU A 54 17.66 15.86 0.25
C LEU A 54 16.51 16.25 1.20
N GLU A 55 16.73 16.14 2.51
CA GLU A 55 15.77 16.60 3.52
C GLU A 55 15.59 18.12 3.47
N GLU A 56 16.68 18.90 3.36
CA GLU A 56 16.60 20.36 3.21
C GLU A 56 15.83 20.79 1.95
N ARG A 57 15.84 19.95 0.91
CA ARG A 57 15.07 20.15 -0.32
C ARG A 57 13.62 19.69 -0.20
N GLY A 58 13.22 19.12 0.94
CA GLY A 58 11.88 18.60 1.19
C GLY A 58 11.54 17.34 0.38
N LYS A 59 12.54 16.56 -0.06
CA LYS A 59 12.30 15.32 -0.82
C LYS A 59 11.77 14.21 0.06
N PHE A 60 12.21 14.18 1.31
CA PHE A 60 11.67 13.34 2.36
C PHE A 60 11.78 14.07 3.70
N SER A 61 11.09 13.57 4.70
CA SER A 61 11.13 14.12 6.05
C SER A 61 10.94 13.00 7.07
N LYS A 62 11.14 13.31 8.35
CA LYS A 62 10.89 12.38 9.47
C LYS A 62 9.49 11.77 9.49
N ASN A 63 8.51 12.42 8.84
CA ASN A 63 7.11 11.98 8.74
C ASN A 63 6.78 11.30 7.38
N ASP A 64 7.68 11.38 6.41
CA ASP A 64 7.49 10.81 5.08
C ASP A 64 8.84 10.40 4.49
N VAL A 65 9.18 9.12 4.62
CA VAL A 65 10.43 8.53 4.09
C VAL A 65 10.18 7.73 2.81
N SER A 66 9.01 7.87 2.21
CA SER A 66 8.57 7.12 1.03
C SER A 66 9.51 7.32 -0.16
N TYR A 67 9.92 8.58 -0.36
CA TYR A 67 10.89 8.94 -1.41
C TYR A 67 12.27 8.34 -1.11
N LEU A 68 12.75 8.44 0.13
CA LEU A 68 14.05 7.87 0.53
C LEU A 68 14.09 6.36 0.28
N LYS A 69 13.02 5.65 0.63
CA LYS A 69 12.86 4.21 0.40
C LYS A 69 12.90 3.86 -1.08
N SER A 70 12.16 4.61 -1.92
CA SER A 70 12.16 4.38 -3.36
C SER A 70 13.53 4.65 -3.98
N LEU A 71 14.19 5.73 -3.56
CA LEU A 71 15.53 6.09 -3.99
C LEU A 71 16.54 4.99 -3.64
N LEU A 72 16.50 4.49 -2.41
CA LEU A 72 17.38 3.39 -1.98
C LEU A 72 17.09 2.10 -2.74
N LYS A 73 15.82 1.83 -3.06
CA LYS A 73 15.43 0.64 -3.83
C LYS A 73 15.95 0.70 -5.26
N ASP A 74 15.91 1.88 -5.88
CA ASP A 74 16.40 2.12 -7.23
C ASP A 74 17.93 2.09 -7.28
N ALA A 75 18.58 2.83 -6.38
CA ALA A 75 20.03 2.95 -6.33
C ALA A 75 20.73 1.67 -5.83
N LEU A 76 20.12 0.92 -4.92
CA LEU A 76 20.73 -0.22 -4.22
C LEU A 76 19.94 -1.50 -4.44
N SER A 77 19.67 -1.83 -5.71
CA SER A 77 18.74 -2.89 -6.16
C SER A 77 18.98 -4.33 -5.65
N GLY A 78 19.95 -4.57 -4.75
CA GLY A 78 20.19 -5.86 -4.09
C GLY A 78 20.40 -5.78 -2.58
N ARG A 79 20.35 -4.60 -1.95
CA ARG A 79 20.62 -4.43 -0.52
C ARG A 79 19.33 -4.32 0.29
N THR A 80 18.75 -5.49 0.55
CA THR A 80 17.57 -5.63 1.40
C THR A 80 17.82 -5.13 2.82
N ASP A 81 19.04 -5.26 3.35
CA ASP A 81 19.39 -4.77 4.70
C ASP A 81 19.15 -3.26 4.86
N VAL A 82 19.54 -2.48 3.84
CA VAL A 82 19.41 -1.01 3.85
C VAL A 82 17.93 -0.61 3.77
N LEU A 83 17.16 -1.30 2.92
CA LEU A 83 15.72 -1.10 2.81
C LEU A 83 14.98 -1.49 4.10
N HIS A 84 15.44 -2.53 4.77
CA HIS A 84 14.84 -3.03 6.00
C HIS A 84 14.92 -1.98 7.12
N VAL A 85 16.06 -1.29 7.25
CA VAL A 85 16.23 -0.21 8.23
C VAL A 85 15.23 0.93 8.00
N VAL A 86 15.01 1.34 6.75
CA VAL A 86 14.02 2.39 6.43
C VAL A 86 12.59 1.90 6.66
N ALA A 87 12.28 0.67 6.28
CA ALA A 87 10.96 0.07 6.47
C ALA A 87 10.61 -0.12 7.95
N GLU A 88 11.59 -0.48 8.77
CA GLU A 88 11.44 -0.59 10.23
C GLU A 88 11.10 0.78 10.84
N TYR A 89 11.83 1.84 10.46
CA TYR A 89 11.52 3.20 10.90
C TYR A 89 10.13 3.67 10.44
N GLU A 90 9.78 3.45 9.17
CA GLU A 90 8.45 3.76 8.61
C GLU A 90 7.35 3.04 9.40
N THR A 91 7.53 1.76 9.71
CA THR A 91 6.56 0.96 10.46
C THR A 91 6.46 1.39 11.93
N ALA A 92 7.60 1.64 12.57
CA ALA A 92 7.67 1.96 14.00
C ALA A 92 7.22 3.38 14.33
N TYR A 93 7.45 4.34 13.42
CA TYR A 93 7.26 5.77 13.69
C TYR A 93 6.20 6.43 12.79
N LEU A 94 6.03 6.00 11.53
CA LEU A 94 5.02 6.56 10.63
C LEU A 94 3.69 5.79 10.70
N HIS A 95 3.75 4.47 10.88
CA HIS A 95 2.57 3.61 11.03
C HIS A 95 2.02 3.55 12.46
N ARG A 96 2.64 4.27 13.41
CA ARG A 96 2.15 4.46 14.80
C ARG A 96 0.89 5.33 14.90
N GLY A 97 0.05 5.35 13.86
CA GLY A 97 -1.33 5.82 13.87
C GLY A 97 -2.34 4.72 13.52
N ALA A 98 -1.90 3.58 13.00
CA ALA A 98 -2.79 2.45 12.70
C ALA A 98 -1.97 1.17 12.53
N VAL A 99 -1.87 0.35 13.57
CA VAL A 99 -1.95 -1.13 13.53
C VAL A 99 -1.40 -1.68 14.85
N SER A 100 -2.29 -2.35 15.57
CA SER A 100 -1.95 -3.23 16.69
C SER A 100 -1.10 -4.41 16.18
N PRO A 101 -0.01 -4.77 16.89
CA PRO A 101 0.84 -5.90 16.52
C PRO A 101 0.11 -7.22 16.83
N GLY A 102 -0.29 -7.92 15.77
CA GLY A 102 -0.87 -9.26 15.85
C GLY A 102 -0.45 -10.08 14.64
N ALA A 103 0.67 -10.78 14.77
CA ALA A 103 1.16 -11.88 13.94
C ALA A 103 1.52 -11.55 12.47
N VAL A 104 2.83 -11.38 12.26
CA VAL A 104 3.49 -11.64 10.98
C VAL A 104 3.50 -13.15 10.70
N SER A 105 3.11 -13.54 9.49
CA SER A 105 3.53 -14.82 8.89
C SER A 105 4.50 -14.51 7.74
N PRO A 106 5.61 -15.24 7.62
CA PRO A 106 6.63 -15.01 6.61
C PRO A 106 6.29 -15.81 5.35
N ASP A 107 5.57 -15.19 4.41
CA ASP A 107 5.66 -15.55 3.00
C ASP A 107 5.33 -14.30 2.18
N ALA A 108 6.37 -13.63 1.69
CA ALA A 108 6.28 -12.66 0.61
C ALA A 108 6.12 -13.47 -0.68
N GLU A 109 5.21 -13.19 -1.62
CA GLU A 109 5.32 -12.05 -2.52
C GLU A 109 4.07 -11.97 -3.42
N ARG A 110 3.28 -10.89 -3.31
CA ARG A 110 2.96 -10.02 -4.46
C ARG A 110 2.30 -8.74 -3.93
N SER A 111 3.00 -7.63 -4.07
CA SER A 111 2.45 -6.27 -3.95
C SER A 111 1.49 -5.96 -5.11
N PRO A 112 0.59 -4.94 -5.04
CA PRO A 112 0.70 -3.73 -4.24
C PRO A 112 -0.51 -3.41 -3.35
N GLY A 113 -0.25 -2.48 -2.42
CA GLY A 113 -1.18 -1.97 -1.44
C GLY A 113 -2.50 -1.51 -2.04
N HIS A 114 -3.57 -2.14 -1.56
CA HIS A 114 -4.80 -1.43 -1.29
C HIS A 114 -5.17 -1.75 0.15
N GLN A 115 -5.04 -0.73 0.98
CA GLN A 115 -5.50 -0.72 2.35
C GLN A 115 -7.02 -0.97 2.36
N THR A 116 -7.42 -2.25 2.32
CA THR A 116 -8.79 -2.70 2.53
C THR A 116 -8.99 -2.83 4.03
N PHE A 117 -9.22 -1.69 4.67
CA PHE A 117 -9.68 -1.63 6.06
C PHE A 117 -10.89 -2.57 6.22
N GLY A 118 -10.75 -3.63 7.02
CA GLY A 118 -11.84 -4.41 7.61
C GLY A 118 -12.74 -5.26 6.69
N PHE A 119 -12.76 -5.10 5.36
CA PHE A 119 -13.71 -5.78 4.45
C PHE A 119 -13.05 -6.85 3.56
N ARG A 120 -11.78 -7.18 3.81
CA ARG A 120 -10.95 -8.03 2.95
C ARG A 120 -11.46 -9.48 2.88
N LYS A 121 -11.98 -10.02 3.99
CA LYS A 121 -12.44 -11.42 4.06
C LYS A 121 -13.73 -11.61 3.27
N GLU A 122 -14.60 -10.63 3.32
CA GLU A 122 -15.87 -10.56 2.62
C GLU A 122 -15.65 -10.48 1.11
N ILE A 123 -14.69 -9.66 0.66
CA ILE A 123 -14.27 -9.61 -0.75
C ILE A 123 -13.78 -10.98 -1.22
N GLN A 124 -12.90 -11.61 -0.43
CA GLN A 124 -12.35 -12.91 -0.79
C GLN A 124 -13.42 -14.00 -0.85
N TYR A 125 -14.34 -14.01 0.11
CA TYR A 125 -15.48 -14.93 0.12
C TYR A 125 -16.39 -14.71 -1.09
N LEU A 126 -16.66 -13.45 -1.44
CA LEU A 126 -17.43 -13.08 -2.62
C LEU A 126 -16.75 -13.58 -3.90
N GLU A 127 -15.45 -13.36 -4.06
CA GLU A 127 -14.70 -13.80 -5.24
C GLU A 127 -14.73 -15.30 -5.44
N ASP A 128 -14.69 -16.06 -4.34
CA ASP A 128 -14.73 -17.53 -4.39
C ASP A 128 -16.14 -18.05 -4.70
N ASN A 129 -17.18 -17.32 -4.31
CA ASN A 129 -18.57 -17.78 -4.37
C ASN A 129 -19.45 -17.09 -5.43
N LEU A 130 -19.03 -15.98 -6.03
CA LEU A 130 -19.84 -15.20 -6.99
C LEU A 130 -19.93 -15.88 -8.37
N GLY A 131 -19.03 -16.81 -8.69
CA GLY A 131 -19.10 -17.67 -9.87
C GLY A 131 -19.36 -16.89 -11.17
N LYS A 132 -20.25 -17.41 -12.04
CA LYS A 132 -20.59 -16.82 -13.35
C LYS A 132 -21.53 -15.61 -13.24
N GLU A 133 -22.23 -15.45 -12.13
CA GLU A 133 -23.28 -14.43 -11.92
C GLU A 133 -22.74 -13.11 -11.33
N CYS A 134 -21.42 -13.03 -11.09
CA CYS A 134 -20.71 -11.83 -10.64
C CYS A 134 -21.05 -10.58 -11.48
N LYS A 135 -21.30 -10.73 -12.78
CA LYS A 135 -21.69 -9.62 -13.67
C LYS A 135 -22.95 -8.90 -13.19
N PHE A 136 -23.99 -9.66 -12.86
CA PHE A 136 -25.27 -9.10 -12.41
C PHE A 136 -25.13 -8.48 -11.02
N PHE A 137 -24.28 -9.08 -10.18
CA PHE A 137 -24.02 -8.59 -8.83
C PHE A 137 -23.29 -7.25 -8.89
N LEU A 138 -22.20 -7.17 -9.67
CA LEU A 138 -21.45 -5.93 -9.85
C LEU A 138 -22.31 -4.84 -10.49
N ARG A 139 -23.22 -5.20 -11.40
CA ARG A 139 -24.20 -4.27 -11.96
C ARG A 139 -25.20 -3.72 -10.94
N CYS A 140 -25.50 -4.49 -9.90
CA CYS A 140 -26.32 -4.00 -8.78
C CYS A 140 -25.51 -3.16 -7.78
N LEU A 141 -24.21 -3.41 -7.65
CA LEU A 141 -23.36 -2.79 -6.64
C LEU A 141 -22.76 -1.47 -7.14
N ILE A 142 -22.33 -1.44 -8.40
CA ILE A 142 -21.64 -0.32 -9.03
C ILE A 142 -22.57 0.21 -10.12
N ALA A 143 -22.88 1.50 -10.10
CA ALA A 143 -23.78 2.10 -11.09
C ALA A 143 -23.27 1.88 -12.52
N ASP A 144 -24.21 1.76 -13.48
CA ASP A 144 -23.97 1.33 -14.88
C ASP A 144 -22.81 2.08 -15.57
N HIS A 145 -22.58 3.35 -15.24
CA HIS A 145 -21.53 4.18 -15.83
C HIS A 145 -20.08 3.78 -15.47
N LYS A 146 -19.86 3.05 -14.35
CA LYS A 146 -18.51 2.57 -13.96
C LYS A 146 -18.17 1.20 -14.55
N ILE A 147 -19.18 0.55 -15.11
CA ILE A 147 -19.12 -0.80 -15.68
C ILE A 147 -18.47 -0.73 -17.07
N GLU A 148 -18.71 0.34 -17.83
CA GLU A 148 -18.19 0.52 -19.19
C GLU A 148 -16.65 0.53 -19.30
N HIS A 149 -15.96 0.93 -18.23
CA HIS A 149 -14.49 1.07 -18.23
C HIS A 149 -13.76 -0.26 -17.94
N PHE A 150 -14.47 -1.25 -17.41
CA PHE A 150 -13.96 -2.61 -17.27
C PHE A 150 -14.40 -3.38 -18.51
N GLU A 151 -13.48 -3.95 -19.29
CA GLU A 151 -13.82 -4.73 -20.47
C GLU A 151 -14.61 -6.00 -20.09
N LEU A 152 -15.92 -5.85 -19.93
CA LEU A 152 -16.87 -6.90 -19.51
C LEU A 152 -17.25 -7.80 -20.67
N SER A 153 -16.25 -8.17 -21.46
CA SER A 153 -16.41 -9.10 -22.55
C SER A 153 -16.82 -10.45 -21.96
N ASN A 154 -17.96 -10.95 -22.43
CA ASN A 154 -18.81 -12.00 -21.85
C ASN A 154 -18.14 -13.37 -21.57
N SER A 155 -16.82 -13.51 -21.76
CA SER A 155 -16.19 -14.82 -21.83
C SER A 155 -15.64 -15.33 -20.48
N LYS A 156 -15.00 -14.49 -19.64
CA LYS A 156 -14.42 -14.95 -18.35
C LYS A 156 -14.32 -13.82 -17.32
N PHE A 157 -15.25 -13.77 -16.38
CA PHE A 157 -15.01 -13.01 -15.15
C PHE A 157 -13.92 -13.72 -14.35
N ASN A 158 -12.78 -13.05 -14.20
CA ASN A 158 -11.69 -13.54 -13.38
C ASN A 158 -11.83 -13.00 -11.95
N LYS A 159 -11.35 -13.76 -10.95
CA LYS A 159 -11.28 -13.30 -9.55
C LYS A 159 -10.66 -11.91 -9.44
N GLU A 160 -9.65 -11.64 -10.27
CA GLU A 160 -9.00 -10.33 -10.35
C GLU A 160 -9.93 -9.18 -10.77
N VAL A 161 -10.82 -9.40 -11.74
CA VAL A 161 -11.78 -8.37 -12.19
C VAL A 161 -12.81 -8.09 -11.10
N ILE A 162 -13.29 -9.16 -10.44
CA ILE A 162 -14.21 -9.04 -9.29
C ILE A 162 -13.55 -8.24 -8.17
N HIS A 163 -12.28 -8.54 -7.87
CA HIS A 163 -11.48 -7.83 -6.88
C HIS A 163 -11.37 -6.34 -7.20
N GLN A 164 -10.98 -6.02 -8.44
CA GLN A 164 -10.79 -4.64 -8.88
C GLN A 164 -12.10 -3.85 -8.81
N CYS A 165 -13.21 -4.42 -9.27
CA CYS A 165 -14.52 -3.77 -9.20
C CYS A 165 -14.97 -3.54 -7.75
N LEU A 166 -14.83 -4.53 -6.88
CA LEU A 166 -15.16 -4.41 -5.45
C LEU A 166 -14.28 -3.36 -4.76
N CYS A 167 -12.99 -3.36 -5.05
CA CYS A 167 -12.04 -2.39 -4.50
C CYS A 167 -12.34 -0.97 -4.98
N ALA A 168 -12.69 -0.80 -6.26
CA ALA A 168 -13.10 0.50 -6.82
C ALA A 168 -14.39 1.01 -6.18
N TRP A 169 -15.36 0.12 -5.94
CA TRP A 169 -16.60 0.48 -5.24
C TRP A 169 -16.36 0.86 -3.77
N LEU A 170 -15.52 0.11 -3.06
CA LEU A 170 -15.09 0.45 -1.70
C LEU A 170 -14.35 1.79 -1.65
N GLN A 171 -13.55 2.09 -2.67
CA GLN A 171 -12.87 3.37 -2.80
C GLN A 171 -13.84 4.56 -2.97
N ASP A 172 -14.96 4.35 -3.64
CA ASP A 172 -16.03 5.35 -3.78
C ASP A 172 -16.83 5.49 -2.47
N SER A 173 -16.97 4.36 -1.77
CA SER A 173 -17.76 4.20 -0.56
C SER A 173 -16.95 4.38 0.73
N LYS A 174 -15.74 4.99 0.67
CA LYS A 174 -14.83 5.18 1.81
C LYS A 174 -15.45 5.90 3.01
N HIS A 175 -16.50 6.69 2.78
CA HIS A 175 -17.22 7.43 3.81
C HIS A 175 -18.22 6.56 4.59
N LEU A 176 -18.58 5.39 4.07
CA LEU A 176 -19.53 4.48 4.69
C LEU A 176 -18.86 3.58 5.73
N GLN A 177 -19.59 3.29 6.80
CA GLN A 177 -19.15 2.35 7.82
C GLN A 177 -19.23 0.91 7.28
N HIS A 178 -18.48 0.01 7.91
CA HIS A 178 -18.47 -1.41 7.57
C HIS A 178 -19.88 -2.03 7.53
N ALA A 179 -20.76 -1.64 8.45
CA ALA A 179 -22.15 -2.11 8.49
C ALA A 179 -22.97 -1.67 7.26
N ASP A 180 -22.80 -0.42 6.80
CA ASP A 180 -23.49 0.10 5.61
C ASP A 180 -22.95 -0.53 4.32
N LEU A 181 -21.64 -0.77 4.26
CA LEU A 181 -21.01 -1.50 3.16
C LEU A 181 -21.55 -2.94 3.06
N LEU A 182 -21.57 -3.67 4.19
CA LEU A 182 -22.17 -5.00 4.27
C LEU A 182 -23.62 -4.97 3.82
N LYS A 183 -24.40 -4.01 4.29
CA LYS A 183 -25.82 -3.87 3.93
C LYS A 183 -26.01 -3.66 2.43
N ALA A 184 -25.17 -2.85 1.79
CA ALA A 184 -25.20 -2.64 0.34
C ALA A 184 -24.85 -3.92 -0.43
N VAL A 185 -23.81 -4.65 -0.01
CA VAL A 185 -23.41 -5.94 -0.58
C VAL A 185 -24.51 -6.98 -0.43
N ILE A 186 -25.09 -7.13 0.77
CA ILE A 186 -26.20 -8.05 1.05
C ILE A 186 -27.41 -7.70 0.17
N ALA A 187 -27.73 -6.41 0.00
CA ALA A 187 -28.81 -5.98 -0.87
C ALA A 187 -28.55 -6.35 -2.34
N ALA A 188 -27.32 -6.18 -2.82
CA ALA A 188 -26.93 -6.59 -4.17
C ALA A 188 -26.99 -8.12 -4.34
N LEU A 189 -26.55 -8.90 -3.35
CA LEU A 189 -26.65 -10.37 -3.34
C LEU A 189 -28.11 -10.86 -3.39
N LYS A 190 -29.00 -10.22 -2.61
CA LYS A 190 -30.44 -10.52 -2.62
C LYS A 190 -31.06 -10.22 -3.99
N LYS A 191 -30.62 -9.17 -4.69
CA LYS A 191 -31.07 -8.85 -6.05
C LYS A 191 -30.68 -9.90 -7.10
N VAL A 192 -29.49 -10.48 -6.97
CA VAL A 192 -29.05 -11.58 -7.85
C VAL A 192 -29.53 -12.97 -7.41
N LYS A 193 -30.50 -13.03 -6.48
CA LYS A 193 -31.06 -14.27 -5.93
C LYS A 193 -30.03 -15.20 -5.26
N ARG A 194 -28.89 -14.66 -4.81
CA ARG A 194 -27.87 -15.39 -4.02
C ARG A 194 -28.16 -15.21 -2.53
N TYR A 195 -29.33 -15.67 -2.10
CA TYR A 195 -29.76 -15.56 -0.71
C TYR A 195 -28.83 -16.32 0.25
N ASP A 196 -28.22 -17.42 -0.20
CA ASP A 196 -27.25 -18.19 0.58
C ASP A 196 -26.03 -17.36 0.99
N LEU A 197 -25.49 -16.57 0.05
CA LEU A 197 -24.35 -15.70 0.30
C LEU A 197 -24.76 -14.48 1.14
N ALA A 198 -25.94 -13.92 0.86
CA ALA A 198 -26.49 -12.83 1.63
C ALA A 198 -26.68 -13.21 3.10
N GLU A 199 -27.18 -14.42 3.37
CA GLU A 199 -27.35 -14.94 4.72
C GLU A 199 -25.99 -15.21 5.40
N CYS A 200 -25.02 -15.76 4.68
CA CYS A 200 -23.68 -15.97 5.22
C CYS A 200 -23.00 -14.65 5.61
N MET A 201 -23.17 -13.62 4.79
CA MET A 201 -22.70 -12.25 5.06
C MET A 201 -23.39 -11.65 6.29
N GLU A 202 -24.71 -11.79 6.38
CA GLU A 202 -25.52 -11.25 7.48
C GLU A 202 -25.18 -11.93 8.82
N LYS A 203 -24.86 -13.23 8.79
CA LYS A 203 -24.49 -14.02 9.97
C LYS A 203 -23.01 -14.01 10.31
N GLY A 204 -22.17 -13.29 9.55
CA GLY A 204 -20.72 -13.27 9.80
C GLY A 204 -20.00 -14.59 9.49
N ARG A 205 -20.62 -15.50 8.73
CA ARG A 205 -20.10 -16.85 8.42
C ARG A 205 -19.20 -16.87 7.18
N TYR A 206 -18.33 -15.87 7.06
CA TYR A 206 -17.33 -15.74 6.00
C TYR A 206 -15.90 -15.90 6.54
N LEU A 207 -15.77 -16.52 7.73
CA LEU A 207 -14.55 -16.78 8.50
C LEU A 207 -14.26 -18.28 8.58
#